data_AF-A0AB37T763-F1
#
_entry.id   AF-A0AB37T763-F1
#
_cell.length_a   1.000
_cell.length_b   1.000
_cell.length_c   1.000
_cell.angle_alpha   90.00
_cell.angle_beta   90.00
_cell.angle_gamma   90.00
#
_symmetry.space_group_name_H-M   'P 1'
#
loop_
_entity.id
_entity.type
_entity.pdbx_description
1 polymer ?
#
loop_
_entity_poly.entity_id
_entity_poly.type
_entity_poly.pdbx_seq_one_letter_code
_entity_poly.pdbx_strand_id
1 'polypeptide(L)'
;MQDWYARAVRLRFQVFTGAPYAHVSPMEWQIDPGNLRGIALSRGYLEIAPMFQGCLSFHFAPQHVPPVPVFDGPDRPDKDRERWLLNHLDASDQVWVSLKHANLSARRVAEVAKTEGLRVAADFTDPSDRVLLLSRDPAPPRLPLPAPTGLRFHYAWLNHIAPVSVLVLLCAAAAIAGMPSGHEAPIVSLLFMAAFAGAIPAAFTTSLFPRTTRVGWLAREFDGSLHVELTMRSYQVPADLVVQIAAYHGYELYGQSPTQMGGLSLKFYKRV
;
A
#
# COMPACT_ATOMS: atom_id res chain seq x y z
N MET A 1 6.89 14.11 17.21
CA MET A 1 6.51 14.03 15.78
C MET A 1 5.79 12.73 15.40
N GLN A 2 6.03 11.58 16.05
CA GLN A 2 5.43 10.28 15.70
C GLN A 2 3.88 10.23 15.79
N ASP A 3 3.25 10.93 16.74
CA ASP A 3 1.78 10.90 16.87
C ASP A 3 1.03 11.83 15.91
N TRP A 4 1.72 12.78 15.28
CA TRP A 4 1.09 13.79 14.42
C TRP A 4 0.45 13.14 13.19
N TYR A 5 1.22 12.34 12.44
CA TYR A 5 0.75 11.71 11.21
C TYR A 5 -0.39 10.71 11.48
N ALA A 6 -0.27 9.88 12.53
CA ALA A 6 -1.33 8.95 12.89
C ALA A 6 -2.65 9.67 13.18
N ARG A 7 -2.61 10.82 13.87
CA ARG A 7 -3.79 11.65 14.14
C ARG A 7 -4.33 12.34 12.89
N ALA A 8 -3.46 12.87 12.04
CA ALA A 8 -3.86 13.46 10.75
C ALA A 8 -4.53 12.42 9.82
N VAL A 9 -4.00 11.21 9.77
CA VAL A 9 -4.58 10.09 9.03
C VAL A 9 -5.93 9.68 9.63
N ARG A 10 -6.01 9.52 10.96
CA ARG A 10 -7.29 9.21 11.63
C ARG A 10 -8.35 10.26 11.34
N LEU A 11 -8.00 11.56 11.34
CA LEU A 11 -8.95 12.62 10.94
C LEU A 11 -9.48 12.41 9.52
N ARG A 12 -8.61 12.11 8.55
CA ARG A 12 -9.00 11.89 7.16
C ARG A 12 -9.99 10.74 6.98
N PHE A 13 -9.84 9.67 7.77
CA PHE A 13 -10.57 8.41 7.54
C PHE A 13 -11.60 8.05 8.62
N GLN A 14 -11.63 8.74 9.77
CA GLN A 14 -12.63 8.57 10.82
C GLN A 14 -13.58 9.76 10.92
N VAL A 15 -13.11 10.98 10.63
CA VAL A 15 -13.89 12.21 10.82
C VAL A 15 -14.36 12.80 9.50
N PHE A 16 -13.45 12.98 8.53
CA PHE A 16 -13.77 13.53 7.21
C PHE A 16 -14.14 12.43 6.21
N THR A 17 -15.19 11.70 6.54
CA THR A 17 -15.65 10.49 5.83
C THR A 17 -16.72 10.75 4.75
N GLY A 18 -17.09 12.01 4.52
CA GLY A 18 -18.21 12.40 3.65
C GLY A 18 -19.52 12.64 4.39
N ALA A 19 -19.52 12.55 5.73
CA ALA A 19 -20.64 13.00 6.56
C ALA A 19 -20.94 14.49 6.31
N PRO A 20 -22.22 14.92 6.26
CA PRO A 20 -22.60 16.29 5.91
C PRO A 20 -21.91 17.36 6.77
N TYR A 21 -21.70 17.05 8.05
CA TYR A 21 -21.02 17.93 9.00
C TYR A 21 -19.94 17.17 9.76
N ALA A 22 -18.82 17.86 10.03
CA ALA A 22 -17.75 17.37 10.87
C ALA A 22 -17.33 18.47 11.85
N HIS A 23 -17.24 18.13 13.14
CA HIS A 23 -16.83 19.05 14.20
C HIS A 23 -15.59 18.51 14.86
N VAL A 24 -14.54 19.33 14.94
CA VAL A 24 -13.23 18.88 15.38
C VAL A 24 -12.63 19.89 16.34
N SER A 25 -12.24 19.45 17.54
CA SER A 25 -11.45 20.27 18.45
C SER A 25 -9.96 20.18 18.11
N PRO A 26 -9.28 21.30 17.75
CA PRO A 26 -7.83 21.29 17.53
C PRO A 26 -7.04 20.84 18.76
N MET A 27 -7.54 21.13 19.97
CA MET A 27 -6.89 20.74 21.22
C MET A 27 -6.99 19.23 21.48
N GLU A 28 -8.15 18.62 21.25
CA GLU A 28 -8.35 17.17 21.42
C GLU A 28 -7.47 16.37 20.48
N TRP A 29 -7.41 16.78 19.21
CA TRP A 29 -6.58 16.15 18.21
C TRP A 29 -5.10 16.54 18.33
N GLN A 30 -4.78 17.55 19.15
CA GLN A 30 -3.47 18.21 19.25
C GLN A 30 -2.91 18.51 17.86
N ILE A 31 -3.78 19.05 17.01
CA ILE A 31 -3.45 19.42 15.65
C ILE A 31 -3.56 20.92 15.48
N ASP A 32 -2.54 21.51 14.84
CA ASP A 32 -2.61 22.91 14.45
C ASP A 32 -3.85 23.16 13.55
N PRO A 33 -4.64 24.22 13.83
CA PRO A 33 -5.83 24.55 13.06
C PRO A 33 -5.60 24.67 11.54
N GLY A 34 -4.45 25.16 11.10
CA GLY A 34 -4.08 25.30 9.69
C GLY A 34 -3.99 23.95 8.98
N ASN A 35 -3.28 22.98 9.56
CA ASN A 35 -3.23 21.63 9.02
C ASN A 35 -4.61 20.94 9.08
N LEU A 36 -5.41 21.17 10.12
CA LEU A 36 -6.78 20.65 10.22
C LEU A 36 -7.65 21.15 9.06
N ARG A 37 -7.59 22.45 8.75
CA ARG A 37 -8.26 23.05 7.59
C ARG A 37 -7.76 22.46 6.28
N GLY A 38 -6.45 22.28 6.12
CA GLY A 38 -5.86 21.66 4.94
C GLY A 38 -6.34 20.22 4.74
N ILE A 39 -6.41 19.44 5.82
CA ILE A 39 -6.95 18.08 5.82
C ILE A 39 -8.44 18.09 5.43
N ALA A 40 -9.26 18.94 6.06
CA ALA A 40 -10.68 19.06 5.75
C ALA A 40 -10.91 19.45 4.28
N LEU A 41 -10.18 20.46 3.80
CA LEU A 41 -10.25 20.94 2.42
C LEU A 41 -9.86 19.83 1.44
N SER A 42 -8.78 19.08 1.69
CA SER A 42 -8.39 17.95 0.84
C SER A 42 -9.45 16.85 0.74
N ARG A 43 -10.39 16.81 1.68
CA ARG A 43 -11.50 15.86 1.76
C ARG A 43 -12.83 16.46 1.28
N GLY A 44 -12.83 17.65 0.68
CA GLY A 44 -14.02 18.29 0.13
C GLY A 44 -14.89 19.02 1.16
N TYR A 45 -14.32 19.33 2.34
CA TYR A 45 -15.02 20.07 3.37
C TYR A 45 -14.68 21.57 3.32
N LEU A 46 -15.69 22.39 3.58
CA LEU A 46 -15.55 23.83 3.80
C LEU A 46 -15.75 24.16 5.27
N GLU A 47 -14.91 25.05 5.80
CA GLU A 47 -15.09 25.57 7.16
C GLU A 47 -16.35 26.46 7.20
N ILE A 48 -17.17 26.22 8.22
CA ILE A 48 -18.36 27.01 8.52
C ILE A 48 -18.21 27.64 9.90
N ALA A 49 -19.13 28.54 10.25
CA ALA A 49 -19.15 29.14 11.58
C ALA A 49 -19.11 28.04 12.66
N PRO A 50 -18.29 28.17 13.71
CA PRO A 50 -18.21 27.19 14.78
C PRO A 50 -19.57 26.94 15.42
N MET A 51 -20.04 25.70 15.41
CA MET A 51 -21.27 25.31 16.13
C MET A 51 -21.01 25.10 17.63
N PHE A 52 -19.76 24.86 18.02
CA PHE A 52 -19.36 24.60 19.40
C PHE A 52 -18.11 25.41 19.77
N GLN A 53 -18.04 25.86 21.02
CA GLN A 53 -16.90 26.62 21.52
C GLN A 53 -15.62 25.75 21.50
N GLY A 54 -14.52 26.30 20.97
CA GLY A 54 -13.24 25.58 20.89
C GLY A 54 -13.16 24.49 19.81
N CYS A 55 -14.18 24.38 18.94
CA CYS A 55 -14.20 23.45 17.82
C CYS A 55 -14.21 24.19 16.48
N LEU A 56 -13.55 23.61 15.48
CA LEU A 56 -13.76 23.95 14.08
C LEU A 56 -14.93 23.13 13.54
N SER A 57 -15.80 23.77 12.77
CA SER A 57 -16.96 23.12 12.16
C SER A 57 -16.84 23.15 10.65
N PHE A 58 -17.17 22.04 10.01
CA PHE A 58 -17.00 21.84 8.59
C PHE A 58 -18.26 21.27 7.97
N HIS A 59 -18.58 21.70 6.76
CA HIS A 59 -19.65 21.18 5.93
C HIS A 59 -19.07 20.48 4.70
N PHE A 60 -19.56 19.28 4.39
CA PHE A 60 -19.13 18.53 3.21
C PHE A 60 -19.73 19.15 1.94
N ALA A 61 -18.88 19.81 1.15
CA ALA A 61 -19.27 20.53 -0.06
C ALA A 61 -18.26 20.27 -1.19
N PRO A 62 -18.11 19.01 -1.64
CA PRO A 62 -17.06 18.63 -2.58
C PRO A 62 -17.17 19.34 -3.94
N GLN A 63 -18.36 19.84 -4.31
CA GLN A 63 -18.56 20.60 -5.54
C GLN A 63 -17.98 22.02 -5.48
N HIS A 64 -17.81 22.57 -4.27
CA HIS A 64 -17.33 23.93 -4.02
C HIS A 64 -15.84 23.96 -3.66
N VAL A 65 -15.24 22.79 -3.46
CA VAL A 65 -13.81 22.64 -3.22
C VAL A 65 -13.17 22.20 -4.54
N PRO A 66 -12.11 22.88 -5.01
CA PRO A 66 -11.41 22.42 -6.21
C PRO A 66 -10.92 20.98 -6.00
N PRO A 67 -11.24 20.05 -6.92
CA PRO A 67 -10.86 18.65 -6.75
C PRO A 67 -9.34 18.56 -6.69
N VAL A 68 -8.82 17.83 -5.69
CA VAL A 68 -7.40 17.47 -5.68
C VAL A 68 -7.15 16.64 -6.94
N PRO A 69 -6.22 17.04 -7.82
CA PRO A 69 -5.97 16.29 -9.04
C PRO A 69 -5.52 14.88 -8.66
N VAL A 70 -6.35 13.91 -9.03
CA VAL A 70 -6.05 12.49 -8.86
C VAL A 70 -5.17 12.06 -10.04
N PHE A 71 -4.19 11.21 -9.79
CA PHE A 71 -3.42 10.60 -10.87
C PHE A 71 -4.37 9.82 -11.79
N ASP A 72 -4.34 10.13 -13.08
CA ASP A 72 -5.01 9.35 -14.12
C ASP A 72 -4.07 9.14 -15.31
N GLY A 73 -4.16 7.97 -15.91
CA GLY A 73 -3.37 7.63 -17.10
C GLY A 73 -4.01 8.17 -18.39
N PRO A 74 -3.36 7.96 -19.54
CA PRO A 74 -3.93 8.33 -20.83
C PRO A 74 -5.15 7.48 -21.20
N ASP A 75 -6.16 8.10 -21.81
CA ASP A 75 -7.35 7.40 -22.36
C ASP A 75 -7.04 6.58 -23.63
N ARG A 76 -5.97 6.93 -24.34
CA ARG A 76 -5.51 6.25 -25.56
C ARG A 76 -4.12 5.67 -25.34
N PRO A 77 -4.02 4.49 -24.71
CA PRO A 77 -2.75 3.84 -24.44
C PRO A 77 -2.16 3.18 -25.69
N ASP A 78 -0.89 2.81 -25.59
CA ASP A 78 -0.28 1.89 -26.56
C ASP A 78 -0.97 0.52 -26.52
N LYS A 79 -1.14 -0.09 -27.70
CA LYS A 79 -1.78 -1.42 -27.84
C LYS A 79 -1.12 -2.49 -26.97
N ASP A 80 0.19 -2.37 -26.72
CA ASP A 80 0.93 -3.32 -25.90
C ASP A 80 0.57 -3.23 -24.40
N ARG A 81 0.17 -2.04 -23.91
CA ARG A 81 -0.29 -1.87 -22.52
C ARG A 81 -1.67 -2.46 -22.29
N GLU A 82 -2.55 -2.35 -23.28
CA GLU A 82 -3.85 -3.00 -23.24
C GLU A 82 -3.72 -4.53 -23.26
N ARG A 83 -2.83 -5.09 -24.11
CA ARG A 83 -2.52 -6.53 -24.08
C ARG A 83 -1.92 -6.98 -22.76
N TRP A 84 -1.02 -6.18 -22.18
CA TRP A 84 -0.48 -6.46 -20.86
C TRP A 84 -1.59 -6.53 -19.80
N LEU A 85 -2.55 -5.60 -19.84
CA LEU A 85 -3.68 -5.61 -18.91
C LEU A 85 -4.52 -6.87 -19.10
N LEU A 86 -4.89 -7.23 -20.33
CA LEU A 86 -5.66 -8.45 -20.62
C LEU A 86 -4.98 -9.70 -20.06
N ASN A 87 -3.68 -9.87 -20.32
CA ASN A 87 -2.90 -10.99 -19.78
C ASN A 87 -2.85 -11.00 -18.24
N HIS A 88 -2.97 -9.83 -17.61
CA HIS A 88 -2.98 -9.70 -16.16
C HIS A 88 -4.36 -10.02 -15.54
N LEU A 89 -5.44 -9.82 -16.29
CA LEU A 89 -6.82 -10.04 -15.84
C LEU A 89 -7.24 -11.51 -15.91
N ASP A 90 -6.68 -12.29 -16.84
CA ASP A 90 -7.12 -13.65 -17.17
C ASP A 90 -6.95 -14.68 -16.03
N ALA A 91 -6.15 -14.36 -15.01
CA ALA A 91 -5.67 -15.35 -14.03
C ALA A 91 -6.34 -15.33 -12.65
N SER A 92 -7.19 -14.35 -12.30
CA SER A 92 -7.64 -14.17 -10.91
C SER A 92 -9.02 -13.54 -10.79
N ASP A 93 -9.80 -13.99 -9.80
CA ASP A 93 -11.11 -13.40 -9.48
C ASP A 93 -11.00 -11.99 -8.87
N GLN A 94 -9.82 -11.64 -8.34
CA GLN A 94 -9.48 -10.32 -7.83
C GLN A 94 -8.11 -9.87 -8.35
N VAL A 95 -8.03 -8.65 -8.89
CA VAL A 95 -6.82 -8.10 -9.51
C VAL A 95 -6.59 -6.67 -9.05
N TRP A 96 -5.36 -6.37 -8.64
CA TRP A 96 -4.95 -5.04 -8.21
C TRP A 96 -4.22 -4.31 -9.33
N VAL A 97 -4.71 -3.14 -9.73
CA VAL A 97 -4.18 -2.37 -10.87
C VAL A 97 -3.77 -0.97 -10.44
N SER A 98 -2.47 -0.69 -10.37
CA SER A 98 -1.91 0.68 -10.28
C SER A 98 -1.94 1.32 -11.67
N LEU A 99 -2.62 2.45 -11.81
CA LEU A 99 -2.71 3.20 -13.06
C LEU A 99 -1.35 3.75 -13.49
N LYS A 100 -0.49 4.12 -12.54
CA LYS A 100 0.88 4.56 -12.86
C LYS A 100 1.71 3.46 -13.52
N HIS A 101 1.50 2.21 -13.13
CA HIS A 101 2.18 1.08 -13.75
C HIS A 101 1.51 0.63 -15.04
N ALA A 102 0.18 0.55 -15.05
CA ALA A 102 -0.59 0.15 -16.22
C ALA A 102 -0.46 1.17 -17.37
N ASN A 103 -0.22 2.45 -17.02
CA ASN A 103 -0.21 3.59 -17.94
C ASN A 103 -1.52 3.67 -18.74
N LEU A 104 -2.63 3.51 -18.04
CA LEU A 104 -4.00 3.50 -18.56
C LEU A 104 -4.86 4.40 -17.70
N SER A 105 -5.84 5.07 -18.31
CA SER A 105 -6.85 5.77 -17.53
C SER A 105 -7.73 4.80 -16.76
N ALA A 106 -8.30 5.26 -15.63
CA ALA A 106 -9.21 4.46 -14.82
C ALA A 106 -10.41 3.97 -15.64
N ARG A 107 -10.91 4.85 -16.52
CA ARG A 107 -11.99 4.54 -17.45
C ARG A 107 -11.60 3.40 -18.38
N ARG A 108 -10.41 3.47 -19.00
CA ARG A 108 -9.96 2.44 -19.94
C ARG A 108 -9.75 1.10 -19.24
N VAL A 109 -9.18 1.09 -18.03
CA VAL A 109 -9.06 -0.12 -17.23
C VAL A 109 -10.43 -0.73 -16.93
N ALA A 110 -11.41 0.09 -16.55
CA ALA A 110 -12.77 -0.39 -16.28
C ALA A 110 -13.47 -0.96 -17.53
N GLU A 111 -13.27 -0.34 -18.69
CA GLU A 111 -13.79 -0.82 -19.97
C GLU A 111 -13.21 -2.19 -20.35
N VAL A 112 -11.88 -2.36 -20.24
CA VAL A 112 -11.20 -3.63 -20.53
C VAL A 112 -11.53 -4.69 -19.49
N ALA A 113 -11.58 -4.34 -18.20
CA ALA A 113 -11.98 -5.27 -17.15
C ALA A 113 -13.39 -5.83 -17.38
N LYS A 114 -14.31 -4.99 -17.87
CA LYS A 114 -15.68 -5.38 -18.16
C LYS A 114 -15.77 -6.44 -19.26
N THR A 115 -14.87 -6.45 -20.26
CA THR A 115 -14.86 -7.50 -21.29
C THR A 115 -14.48 -8.85 -20.72
N GLU A 116 -13.64 -8.86 -19.68
CA GLU A 116 -13.21 -10.07 -18.93
C GLU A 116 -14.16 -10.43 -17.76
N GLY A 117 -15.32 -9.77 -17.66
CA GLY A 117 -16.30 -10.01 -16.61
C GLY A 117 -15.91 -9.47 -15.23
N LEU A 118 -14.83 -8.68 -15.13
CA LEU A 118 -14.38 -8.00 -13.92
C LEU A 118 -15.01 -6.61 -13.81
N ARG A 119 -15.22 -6.13 -12.58
CA ARG A 119 -15.72 -4.78 -12.29
C ARG A 119 -14.83 -4.11 -11.24
N VAL A 120 -14.79 -2.78 -11.24
CA VAL A 120 -14.10 -2.01 -10.20
C VAL A 120 -14.86 -2.20 -8.88
N ALA A 121 -14.24 -2.92 -7.94
CA ALA A 121 -14.76 -3.16 -6.60
C ALA A 121 -14.34 -2.07 -5.61
N ALA A 122 -13.15 -1.49 -5.80
CA ALA A 122 -12.66 -0.36 -5.01
C ALA A 122 -11.69 0.50 -5.80
N ASP A 123 -11.60 1.77 -5.41
CA ASP A 123 -10.76 2.79 -6.02
C ASP A 123 -10.02 3.55 -4.92
N PHE A 124 -8.69 3.46 -4.97
CA PHE A 124 -7.78 4.03 -3.98
C PHE A 124 -6.93 5.09 -4.64
N THR A 125 -6.97 6.32 -4.12
CA THR A 125 -6.43 7.48 -4.83
C THR A 125 -5.41 8.24 -3.99
N ASP A 126 -4.31 8.63 -4.61
CA ASP A 126 -3.27 9.51 -4.07
C ASP A 126 -2.76 10.42 -5.20
N PRO A 127 -2.19 11.62 -4.91
CA PRO A 127 -1.63 12.47 -5.96
C PRO A 127 -0.54 11.79 -6.78
N SER A 128 0.11 10.74 -6.25
CA SER A 128 1.19 10.04 -6.94
C SER A 128 0.72 8.85 -7.79
N ASP A 129 -0.45 8.27 -7.50
CA ASP A 129 -0.95 7.05 -8.13
C ASP A 129 -2.42 6.79 -7.77
N ARG A 130 -3.11 6.06 -8.65
CA ARG A 130 -4.46 5.56 -8.42
C ARG A 130 -4.44 4.05 -8.60
N VAL A 131 -5.04 3.34 -7.65
CA VAL A 131 -5.02 1.89 -7.56
C VAL A 131 -6.46 1.40 -7.58
N LEU A 132 -6.78 0.54 -8.54
CA LEU A 132 -8.09 -0.08 -8.69
C LEU A 132 -8.01 -1.52 -8.20
N LEU A 133 -9.01 -1.93 -7.42
CA LEU A 133 -9.30 -3.34 -7.17
C LEU A 133 -10.39 -3.77 -8.14
N LEU A 134 -10.07 -4.72 -9.00
CA LEU A 134 -11.00 -5.35 -9.93
C LEU A 134 -11.44 -6.69 -9.34
N SER A 135 -12.73 -6.98 -9.36
CA SER A 135 -13.29 -8.23 -8.86
C SER A 135 -14.45 -8.70 -9.74
N ARG A 136 -14.63 -10.03 -9.83
CA ARG A 136 -15.83 -10.61 -10.46
C ARG A 136 -17.06 -10.42 -9.57
N ASP A 137 -16.85 -10.43 -8.26
CA ASP A 137 -17.84 -10.03 -7.26
C ASP A 137 -17.41 -8.67 -6.66
N PRO A 138 -17.97 -7.54 -7.13
CA PRO A 138 -17.58 -6.21 -6.69
C PRO A 138 -18.12 -5.85 -5.30
N ALA A 139 -18.80 -6.77 -4.60
CA ALA A 139 -19.26 -6.51 -3.25
C ALA A 139 -18.05 -6.20 -2.34
N PRO A 140 -18.16 -5.16 -1.48
CA PRO A 140 -17.13 -4.92 -0.48
C PRO A 140 -16.97 -6.16 0.42
N PRO A 141 -15.76 -6.43 0.94
CA PRO A 141 -15.52 -7.57 1.80
C PRO A 141 -16.49 -7.52 2.99
N ARG A 142 -17.06 -8.68 3.34
CA ARG A 142 -17.90 -8.79 4.52
C ARG A 142 -17.01 -8.62 5.76
N LEU A 143 -17.24 -7.53 6.48
CA LEU A 143 -16.52 -7.22 7.72
C LEU A 143 -17.30 -7.74 8.93
N PRO A 144 -16.59 -8.21 9.98
CA PRO A 144 -15.14 -8.38 10.07
C PRO A 144 -14.64 -9.56 9.22
N LEU A 145 -13.47 -9.41 8.59
CA LEU A 145 -12.83 -10.51 7.85
C LEU A 145 -12.62 -11.72 8.79
N PRO A 146 -12.81 -12.96 8.33
CA PRO A 146 -12.52 -14.13 9.16
C PRO A 146 -11.06 -14.15 9.58
N ALA A 147 -10.76 -14.66 10.78
CA ALA A 147 -9.38 -14.82 11.20
C ALA A 147 -8.64 -15.79 10.25
N PRO A 148 -7.36 -15.53 9.94
CA PRO A 148 -6.60 -16.37 9.04
C PRO A 148 -6.37 -17.77 9.65
N THR A 149 -6.57 -18.83 8.85
CA THR A 149 -6.23 -20.21 9.22
C THR A 149 -4.95 -20.65 8.49
N GLY A 150 -3.83 -20.82 9.20
CA GLY A 150 -2.59 -21.43 8.69
C GLY A 150 -1.29 -20.62 8.82
N LEU A 151 -0.14 -21.28 8.55
CA LEU A 151 1.20 -20.65 8.46
C LEU A 151 1.30 -19.81 7.19
N ARG A 152 1.63 -18.53 7.33
CA ARG A 152 1.62 -17.57 6.22
C ARG A 152 2.98 -16.94 5.96
N PHE A 153 3.30 -16.87 4.68
CA PHE A 153 4.48 -16.18 4.18
C PHE A 153 4.26 -14.67 4.27
N HIS A 154 4.92 -14.03 5.23
CA HIS A 154 4.92 -12.57 5.35
C HIS A 154 5.96 -12.01 4.39
N TYR A 155 5.55 -11.12 3.49
CA TYR A 155 6.49 -10.56 2.51
C TYR A 155 7.60 -9.74 3.20
N ALA A 156 7.31 -9.15 4.36
CA ALA A 156 8.31 -8.50 5.21
C ALA A 156 9.45 -9.44 5.66
N TRP A 157 9.21 -10.76 5.73
CA TRP A 157 10.24 -11.74 6.09
C TRP A 157 11.37 -11.83 5.04
N LEU A 158 11.08 -11.56 3.76
CA LEU A 158 12.09 -11.51 2.70
C LEU A 158 13.18 -10.44 2.94
N ASN A 159 12.85 -9.35 3.64
CA ASN A 159 13.87 -8.35 4.00
C ASN A 159 14.90 -8.91 4.98
N HIS A 160 14.57 -9.92 5.78
CA HIS A 160 15.53 -10.60 6.65
C HIS A 160 16.41 -11.59 5.87
N ILE A 161 15.99 -12.03 4.68
CA ILE A 161 16.76 -12.95 3.84
C ILE A 161 17.95 -12.24 3.19
N ALA A 162 17.83 -10.95 2.85
CA ALA A 162 18.92 -10.16 2.26
C ALA A 162 20.22 -10.16 3.12
N PRO A 163 20.21 -9.75 4.41
CA PRO A 163 21.42 -9.78 5.23
C PRO A 163 21.95 -11.21 5.45
N VAL A 164 21.05 -12.20 5.58
CA VAL A 164 21.43 -13.61 5.71
C VAL A 164 22.14 -14.11 4.45
N SER A 165 21.64 -13.76 3.26
CA SER A 165 22.29 -14.13 1.99
C SER A 165 23.66 -13.51 1.84
N VAL A 166 23.84 -12.25 2.26
CA VAL A 166 25.14 -11.57 2.23
C VAL A 166 26.11 -12.24 3.19
N LEU A 167 25.66 -12.62 4.39
CA LEU A 167 26.46 -13.36 5.35
C LEU A 167 26.88 -14.73 4.79
N VAL A 168 25.96 -15.47 4.18
CA VAL A 168 26.25 -16.77 3.54
C VAL A 168 27.25 -16.61 2.40
N LEU A 169 27.09 -15.57 1.56
CA LEU A 169 28.03 -15.20 0.50
C LEU A 169 29.43 -14.89 1.03
N LEU A 170 29.52 -14.15 2.14
CA LEU A 170 30.79 -13.83 2.79
C LEU A 170 31.45 -15.07 3.40
N CYS A 171 30.68 -15.94 4.06
CA CYS A 171 31.17 -17.22 4.58
C CYS A 171 31.65 -18.15 3.45
N ALA A 172 30.91 -18.20 2.34
CA ALA A 172 31.28 -18.95 1.14
C ALA A 172 32.59 -18.42 0.54
N ALA A 173 32.73 -17.11 0.37
CA ALA A 173 33.94 -16.48 -0.14
C ALA A 173 35.16 -16.73 0.76
N ALA A 174 34.98 -16.65 2.10
CA ALA A 174 36.03 -16.95 3.07
C ALA A 174 36.47 -18.43 3.01
N ALA A 175 35.53 -19.35 2.83
CA ALA A 175 35.83 -20.78 2.68
C ALA A 175 36.61 -21.07 1.38
N ILE A 176 36.24 -20.42 0.27
CA ILE A 176 36.93 -20.55 -1.03
C ILE A 176 38.37 -20.00 -0.96
N ALA A 177 38.57 -18.84 -0.33
CA ALA A 177 39.89 -18.23 -0.18
C ALA A 177 40.87 -19.07 0.68
N GLY A 178 40.34 -19.92 1.56
CA GLY A 178 41.14 -20.80 2.43
C GLY A 178 41.44 -22.20 1.85
N MET A 179 40.93 -22.55 0.67
CA MET A 179 41.11 -23.90 0.10
C MET A 179 42.38 -24.02 -0.75
N PRO A 180 43.16 -25.12 -0.60
CA PRO A 180 44.30 -25.40 -1.46
C PRO A 180 43.87 -25.71 -2.91
N SER A 181 44.73 -25.35 -3.87
CA SER A 181 44.46 -25.17 -5.31
C SER A 181 44.20 -26.45 -6.14
N GLY A 182 43.44 -27.42 -5.63
CA GLY A 182 43.20 -28.71 -6.30
C GLY A 182 41.73 -29.12 -6.49
N HIS A 183 40.76 -28.25 -6.16
CA HIS A 183 39.33 -28.61 -6.11
C HIS A 183 38.46 -27.60 -6.87
N GLU A 184 38.43 -27.65 -8.20
CA GLU A 184 37.69 -26.69 -9.04
C GLU A 184 36.16 -26.93 -9.06
N ALA A 185 35.72 -28.19 -9.04
CA ALA A 185 34.30 -28.55 -9.12
C ALA A 185 33.40 -28.08 -7.94
N PRO A 186 33.82 -28.18 -6.66
CA PRO A 186 32.99 -27.71 -5.54
C PRO A 186 32.91 -26.17 -5.46
N ILE A 187 33.91 -25.44 -5.96
CA ILE A 187 33.94 -23.97 -5.93
C ILE A 187 32.83 -23.38 -6.84
N VAL A 188 32.64 -23.94 -8.03
CA VAL A 188 31.61 -23.47 -8.97
C VAL A 188 30.20 -23.67 -8.42
N SER A 189 29.93 -24.82 -7.79
CA SER A 189 28.62 -25.10 -7.18
C SER A 189 28.33 -24.16 -6.01
N LEU A 190 29.36 -23.85 -5.21
CA LEU A 190 29.24 -22.98 -4.05
C LEU A 190 29.05 -21.51 -4.48
N LEU A 191 29.75 -21.05 -5.51
CA LEU A 191 29.54 -19.73 -6.12
C LEU A 191 28.17 -19.60 -6.79
N PHE A 192 27.69 -20.65 -7.47
CA PHE A 192 26.35 -20.65 -8.06
C PHE A 192 25.26 -20.56 -6.98
N MET A 193 25.37 -21.35 -5.91
CA MET A 193 24.46 -21.28 -4.77
C MET A 193 24.49 -19.91 -4.09
N ALA A 194 25.69 -19.33 -3.94
CA ALA A 194 25.86 -18.01 -3.34
C ALA A 194 25.28 -16.89 -4.24
N ALA A 195 25.50 -16.97 -5.56
CA ALA A 195 24.92 -16.05 -6.53
C ALA A 195 23.39 -16.16 -6.58
N PHE A 196 22.83 -17.37 -6.56
CA PHE A 196 21.38 -17.59 -6.53
C PHE A 196 20.76 -17.09 -5.20
N ALA A 197 21.41 -17.38 -4.07
CA ALA A 197 20.99 -16.92 -2.75
C ALA A 197 21.07 -15.39 -2.61
N GLY A 198 22.02 -14.72 -3.26
CA GLY A 198 22.13 -13.26 -3.27
C GLY A 198 21.22 -12.57 -4.29
N ALA A 199 21.00 -13.18 -5.47
CA ALA A 199 20.16 -12.62 -6.52
C ALA A 199 18.69 -12.53 -6.11
N ILE A 200 18.20 -13.51 -5.34
CA ILE A 200 16.83 -13.54 -4.84
C ILE A 200 16.55 -12.27 -4.00
N PRO A 201 17.23 -11.96 -2.88
CA PRO A 201 16.93 -10.76 -2.10
C PRO A 201 17.26 -9.43 -2.79
N ALA A 202 18.29 -9.41 -3.65
CA ALA A 202 18.61 -8.25 -4.48
C ALA A 202 17.45 -7.91 -5.44
N ALA A 203 16.81 -8.92 -6.02
CA ALA A 203 15.63 -8.73 -6.88
C ALA A 203 14.44 -8.08 -6.14
N PHE A 204 14.22 -8.44 -4.87
CA PHE A 204 13.10 -7.90 -4.08
C PHE A 204 13.36 -6.47 -3.56
N THR A 205 14.61 -6.11 -3.31
CA THR A 205 14.98 -4.77 -2.81
C THR A 205 15.09 -3.72 -3.92
N THR A 206 15.27 -4.14 -5.17
CA THR A 206 15.54 -3.25 -6.33
C THR A 206 14.32 -2.91 -7.19
N SER A 207 13.09 -3.03 -6.65
CA SER A 207 11.84 -2.69 -7.35
C SER A 207 11.51 -3.54 -8.59
N LEU A 208 12.09 -4.73 -8.73
CA LEU A 208 11.83 -5.60 -9.89
C LEU A 208 10.37 -6.02 -10.04
N PHE A 209 9.60 -6.03 -8.95
CA PHE A 209 8.19 -6.37 -9.00
C PHE A 209 7.33 -5.14 -9.32
N PRO A 210 6.42 -5.25 -10.31
CA PRO A 210 5.41 -4.25 -10.59
C PRO A 210 4.70 -3.73 -9.35
N ARG A 211 4.35 -2.44 -9.36
CA ARG A 211 3.61 -1.81 -8.25
C ARG A 211 2.25 -2.46 -8.04
N THR A 212 1.60 -2.92 -9.10
CA THR A 212 0.36 -3.71 -9.10
C THR A 212 0.48 -4.96 -8.22
N THR A 213 1.55 -5.73 -8.42
CA THR A 213 1.84 -6.94 -7.65
C THR A 213 2.12 -6.64 -6.19
N ARG A 214 2.92 -5.60 -5.91
CA ARG A 214 3.26 -5.20 -4.53
C ARG A 214 2.05 -4.73 -3.74
N VAL A 215 1.12 -4.01 -4.37
CA VAL A 215 -0.17 -3.66 -3.77
C VAL A 215 -0.99 -4.91 -3.45
N GLY A 216 -1.03 -5.88 -4.38
CA GLY A 216 -1.72 -7.15 -4.12
C GLY A 216 -1.12 -7.93 -2.95
N TRP A 217 0.20 -7.89 -2.76
CA TRP A 217 0.85 -8.47 -1.58
C TRP A 217 0.55 -7.70 -0.31
N LEU A 218 0.59 -6.37 -0.35
CA LEU A 218 0.23 -5.51 0.78
C LEU A 218 -1.20 -5.80 1.26
N ALA A 219 -2.17 -5.93 0.33
CA ALA A 219 -3.56 -6.20 0.67
C ALA A 219 -3.73 -7.54 1.41
N ARG A 220 -2.87 -8.54 1.13
CA ARG A 220 -2.91 -9.85 1.81
C ARG A 220 -2.46 -9.78 3.28
N GLU A 221 -1.78 -8.72 3.70
CA GLU A 221 -1.39 -8.54 5.10
C GLU A 221 -2.60 -8.14 5.98
N PHE A 222 -3.68 -7.60 5.39
CA PHE A 222 -4.92 -7.26 6.08
C PHE A 222 -5.90 -8.44 6.12
N ASP A 223 -5.51 -9.48 6.84
CA ASP A 223 -6.12 -10.80 6.69
C ASP A 223 -7.16 -11.20 7.73
N GLY A 224 -7.58 -10.27 8.58
CA GLY A 224 -8.48 -10.51 9.70
C GLY A 224 -7.77 -10.66 11.05
N SER A 225 -6.44 -10.66 11.11
CA SER A 225 -5.66 -10.54 12.36
C SER A 225 -6.02 -9.28 13.15
N LEU A 226 -5.97 -9.34 14.49
CA LEU A 226 -6.35 -8.19 15.35
C LEU A 226 -5.39 -7.00 15.18
N HIS A 227 -4.09 -7.27 15.01
CA HIS A 227 -3.06 -6.27 14.82
C HIS A 227 -2.22 -6.62 13.59
N VAL A 228 -1.88 -5.63 12.78
CA VAL A 228 -1.04 -5.77 11.60
C VAL A 228 0.03 -4.67 11.63
N GLU A 229 1.30 -5.06 11.49
CA GLU A 229 2.43 -4.13 11.41
C GLU A 229 3.09 -4.21 10.04
N LEU A 230 3.17 -3.09 9.34
CA LEU A 230 3.68 -3.00 7.97
C LEU A 230 4.90 -2.10 7.88
N THR A 231 6.03 -2.70 7.50
CA THR A 231 7.22 -1.94 7.12
C THR A 231 7.05 -1.37 5.71
N MET A 232 6.91 -0.05 5.61
CA MET A 232 6.59 0.67 4.37
C MET A 232 7.64 0.49 3.28
N ARG A 233 8.91 0.36 3.67
CA ARG A 233 10.05 0.20 2.75
C ARG A 233 9.92 -1.05 1.86
N SER A 234 9.29 -2.12 2.37
CA SER A 234 9.12 -3.38 1.65
C SER A 234 8.21 -3.23 0.43
N TYR A 235 7.15 -2.43 0.56
CA TYR A 235 6.11 -2.31 -0.46
C TYR A 235 6.38 -1.13 -1.42
N GLN A 236 7.07 -0.09 -0.95
CA GLN A 236 7.27 1.19 -1.66
C GLN A 236 5.94 1.78 -2.21
N VAL A 237 4.85 1.56 -1.46
CA VAL A 237 3.54 2.15 -1.70
C VAL A 237 3.40 3.36 -0.75
N PRO A 238 2.87 4.51 -1.20
CA PRO A 238 2.57 5.65 -0.33
C PRO A 238 1.70 5.26 0.86
N ALA A 239 2.00 5.82 2.03
CA ALA A 239 1.29 5.53 3.28
C ALA A 239 -0.22 5.82 3.18
N ASP A 240 -0.60 6.89 2.48
CA ASP A 240 -2.01 7.24 2.28
C ASP A 240 -2.80 6.19 1.48
N LEU A 241 -2.16 5.50 0.52
CA LEU A 241 -2.78 4.37 -0.18
C LEU A 241 -2.85 3.13 0.73
N VAL A 242 -1.81 2.86 1.52
CA VAL A 242 -1.82 1.75 2.48
C VAL A 242 -2.97 1.90 3.47
N VAL A 243 -3.21 3.10 3.99
CA VAL A 243 -4.30 3.34 4.94
C VAL A 243 -5.67 3.17 4.27
N GLN A 244 -5.85 3.63 3.03
CA GLN A 244 -7.12 3.43 2.32
C GLN A 244 -7.41 1.94 2.10
N ILE A 245 -6.39 1.16 1.71
CA ILE A 245 -6.50 -0.29 1.56
C ILE A 245 -6.81 -0.92 2.92
N ALA A 246 -6.10 -0.54 3.99
CA ALA A 246 -6.37 -1.00 5.35
C ALA A 246 -7.84 -0.76 5.75
N ALA A 247 -8.34 0.46 5.53
CA ALA A 247 -9.71 0.84 5.86
C ALA A 247 -10.75 0.01 5.09
N TYR A 248 -10.48 -0.31 3.81
CA TYR A 248 -11.33 -1.20 3.01
C TYR A 248 -11.43 -2.61 3.62
N HIS A 249 -10.35 -3.08 4.26
CA HIS A 249 -10.33 -4.35 5.00
C HIS A 249 -10.79 -4.24 6.46
N GLY A 250 -11.29 -3.08 6.90
CA GLY A 250 -11.79 -2.87 8.26
C GLY A 250 -10.70 -2.59 9.30
N TYR A 251 -9.52 -2.13 8.88
CA TYR A 251 -8.40 -1.79 9.75
C TYR A 251 -8.25 -0.29 9.99
N GLU A 252 -7.66 0.04 11.13
CA GLU A 252 -7.46 1.39 11.63
C GLU A 252 -6.00 1.63 11.99
N LEU A 253 -5.42 2.71 11.49
CA LEU A 253 -4.07 3.11 11.90
C LEU A 253 -4.10 3.64 13.34
N TYR A 254 -3.35 3.01 14.25
CA TYR A 254 -3.19 3.49 15.63
C TYR A 254 -1.78 3.99 15.96
N GLY A 255 -0.79 3.66 15.13
CA GLY A 255 0.58 4.06 15.42
C GLY A 255 1.49 3.97 14.22
N GLN A 256 2.62 4.64 14.35
CA GLN A 256 3.74 4.50 13.44
C GLN A 256 5.04 4.49 14.24
N SER A 257 6.02 3.70 13.81
CA SER A 257 7.34 3.66 14.42
C SER A 257 8.44 3.68 13.37
N PRO A 258 9.54 4.41 13.58
CA PRO A 258 10.72 4.29 12.75
C PRO A 258 11.28 2.89 12.92
N THR A 259 11.73 2.33 11.82
CA THR A 259 12.45 1.05 11.78
C THR A 259 13.95 1.31 11.93
N GLN A 260 14.68 0.35 12.51
CA GLN A 260 16.13 0.44 12.67
C GLN A 260 16.89 0.63 11.34
N MET A 261 16.28 0.22 10.21
CA MET A 261 16.82 0.39 8.86
C MET A 261 16.40 1.70 8.16
N GLY A 262 15.97 2.73 8.91
CA GLY A 262 15.69 4.07 8.37
C GLY A 262 14.39 4.21 7.58
N GLY A 263 13.43 3.29 7.75
CA GLY A 263 12.09 3.35 7.15
C GLY A 263 10.97 3.58 8.17
N LEU A 264 9.74 3.77 7.69
CA LEU A 264 8.54 3.88 8.52
C LEU A 264 7.85 2.51 8.66
N SER A 265 7.39 2.17 9.86
CA SER A 265 6.46 1.06 10.12
C SER A 265 5.10 1.65 10.50
N LEU A 266 4.03 1.13 9.90
CA LEU A 266 2.65 1.50 10.21
C LEU A 266 1.97 0.37 10.99
N LYS A 267 1.25 0.71 12.06
CA LYS A 267 0.58 -0.25 12.94
C LYS A 267 -0.92 -0.06 12.87
N PHE A 268 -1.62 -1.15 12.57
CA PHE A 268 -3.06 -1.18 12.37
C PHE A 268 -3.75 -2.12 13.37
N TYR A 269 -4.93 -1.75 13.84
CA TYR A 269 -5.83 -2.64 14.58
C TYR A 269 -7.11 -2.86 13.79
N LYS A 270 -7.74 -4.02 13.99
CA LYS A 270 -8.99 -4.38 13.31
C LYS A 270 -10.20 -3.80 14.05
N ARG A 271 -11.12 -3.18 13.32
CA ARG A 271 -12.45 -2.80 13.84
C ARG A 271 -13.25 -4.06 14.14
N VAL A 272 -13.74 -4.17 15.37
CA VAL A 272 -14.66 -5.24 15.82
C VAL A 272 -16.09 -4.82 15.56
#